data_AF-A0A526ZEV9-F1
#
_entry.id   AF-A0A526ZEV9-F1
#
_cell.length_a   1.000
_cell.length_b   1.000
_cell.length_c   1.000
_cell.angle_alpha   90.00
_cell.angle_beta   90.00
_cell.angle_gamma   90.00
#
_symmetry.space_group_name_H-M   'P 1'
#
loop_
_entity.id
_entity.type
_entity.pdbx_description
1 polymer ?
#
loop_
_entity_poly.entity_id
_entity_poly.type
_entity_poly.pdbx_seq_one_letter_code
_entity_poly.pdbx_strand_id
1 'polypeptide(L)'
;MMTGKKLIISALVLALVQIGFLSWIIAGRAAILRDGKQVLLRVEPIDPRDLLRGDYIILSYDISRLPVKLIANIPAGKLMSDDTPIVVRLRQGADGYWGATTAWFGQAPAPAASDAVDIVGHVSEGWDLSAATTIAPDYGIERFYL
;
A
#
# COMPACT_ATOMS: atom_id res chain seq x y z
N MET A 1 3.89 -33.03 41.13
CA MET A 1 3.09 -31.86 41.55
C MET A 1 3.95 -30.61 41.41
N MET A 2 3.55 -29.63 40.59
CA MET A 2 4.29 -28.36 40.49
C MET A 2 4.12 -27.58 41.79
N THR A 3 5.21 -27.27 42.50
CA THR A 3 5.20 -26.43 43.71
C THR A 3 4.59 -25.06 43.40
N GLY A 4 3.72 -24.52 44.26
CA GLY A 4 2.99 -23.26 44.01
C GLY A 4 3.87 -22.06 43.58
N LYS A 5 5.12 -21.98 44.06
CA LYS A 5 6.10 -20.99 43.60
C LYS A 5 6.39 -21.07 42.09
N LYS A 6 6.48 -22.28 41.54
CA LYS A 6 6.70 -22.50 40.09
C LYS A 6 5.52 -22.00 39.27
N LEU A 7 4.29 -22.18 39.77
CA LEU A 7 3.08 -21.67 39.09
C LEU A 7 3.03 -20.14 39.08
N ILE A 8 3.38 -19.48 40.19
CA ILE A 8 3.44 -18.02 40.26
C ILE A 8 4.50 -17.47 39.30
N ILE A 9 5.69 -18.09 39.25
CA ILE A 9 6.75 -17.70 38.31
C ILE A 9 6.27 -17.88 36.87
N SER A 10 5.67 -19.02 36.54
CA SER A 10 5.11 -19.26 35.20
C SER A 10 4.03 -18.23 34.82
N ALA A 11 3.15 -17.87 35.76
CA ALA A 11 2.11 -16.87 35.53
C ALA A 11 2.71 -15.47 35.29
N LEU A 12 3.72 -15.08 36.06
CA LEU A 12 4.44 -13.80 35.86
C LEU A 12 5.15 -13.74 34.52
N VAL A 13 5.85 -14.82 34.13
CA VAL A 13 6.51 -14.91 32.83
C VAL A 13 5.48 -14.79 31.71
N LEU A 14 4.36 -15.50 31.79
CA LEU A 14 3.29 -15.42 30.80
C LEU A 14 2.72 -14.00 30.69
N ALA A 15 2.45 -13.35 31.82
CA ALA A 15 1.95 -11.97 31.85
C ALA A 15 2.95 -10.99 31.20
N LEU A 16 4.25 -11.13 31.49
CA LEU A 16 5.30 -10.31 30.87
C LEU A 16 5.38 -10.52 29.36
N VAL A 17 5.27 -11.76 28.89
CA VAL A 17 5.24 -12.07 27.45
C VAL A 17 4.04 -11.42 26.77
N GLN A 18 2.85 -11.50 27.39
CA GLN A 18 1.64 -10.86 26.85
C GLN A 18 1.77 -9.33 26.80
N ILE A 19 2.25 -8.70 27.89
CA ILE A 19 2.47 -7.25 27.94
C ILE A 19 3.51 -6.84 26.90
N GLY A 20 4.61 -7.58 26.77
CA GLY A 20 5.63 -7.34 25.77
C GLY A 20 5.08 -7.43 24.35
N PHE A 21 4.24 -8.45 24.07
CA PHE A 21 3.61 -8.63 22.77
C PHE A 21 2.66 -7.47 22.41
N LEU A 22 1.80 -7.04 23.34
CA LEU A 22 0.92 -5.89 23.12
C LEU A 22 1.75 -4.61 22.92
N SER A 23 2.79 -4.41 23.73
CA SER A 23 3.67 -3.24 23.63
C SER A 23 4.40 -3.19 22.28
N TRP A 24 4.82 -4.35 21.75
CA TRP A 24 5.44 -4.45 20.42
C TRP A 24 4.50 -3.97 19.32
N ILE A 25 3.23 -4.39 19.35
CA ILE A 25 2.21 -3.96 18.38
C ILE A 25 2.03 -2.44 18.42
N ILE A 26 1.93 -1.86 19.62
CA ILE A 26 1.78 -0.41 19.81
C ILE A 26 3.02 0.33 19.29
N ALA A 27 4.21 -0.14 19.65
CA ALA A 27 5.47 0.47 19.23
C ALA A 27 5.62 0.49 17.70
N GLY A 28 5.22 -0.59 17.02
CA GLY A 28 5.23 -0.66 15.56
C GLY A 28 4.33 0.40 14.90
N ARG A 29 3.12 0.62 15.44
CA ARG A 29 2.21 1.68 14.94
C ARG A 29 2.73 3.07 15.27
N ALA A 30 3.24 3.28 16.48
CA ALA A 30 3.81 4.56 16.91
C ALA A 30 5.03 4.97 16.07
N ALA A 31 5.86 4.01 15.67
CA ALA A 31 7.01 4.25 14.78
C ALA A 31 6.57 4.79 13.41
N ILE A 32 5.50 4.24 12.83
CA ILE A 32 4.95 4.75 11.55
C ILE A 32 4.42 6.18 11.70
N LEU A 33 3.74 6.50 12.81
CA LEU A 33 3.24 7.87 13.03
C LEU A 33 4.37 8.87 13.27
N ARG A 34 5.47 8.44 13.91
CA ARG A 34 6.58 9.32 14.28
C ARG A 34 7.59 9.52 13.16
N ASP A 35 7.93 8.44 12.47
CA ASP A 35 9.02 8.38 11.49
C ASP A 35 8.51 8.13 10.06
N GLY A 36 7.20 8.05 9.87
CA GLY A 36 6.57 7.85 8.56
C GLY A 36 6.76 9.04 7.63
N LYS A 37 6.77 8.76 6.32
CA LYS A 37 6.85 9.77 5.27
C LYS A 37 5.45 10.16 4.81
N GLN A 38 5.14 11.45 4.86
CA GLN A 38 3.88 11.97 4.35
C GLN A 38 3.90 11.99 2.82
N VAL A 39 2.95 11.30 2.20
CA VAL A 39 2.76 11.23 0.74
C VAL A 39 1.42 11.89 0.41
N LEU A 40 1.46 13.11 -0.12
CA LEU A 40 0.26 13.84 -0.51
C LEU A 40 -0.13 13.49 -1.95
N LEU A 41 -1.25 12.80 -2.12
CA LEU A 41 -1.78 12.41 -3.44
C LEU A 41 -2.90 13.34 -3.87
N ARG A 42 -2.99 13.59 -5.18
CA ARG A 42 -4.09 14.36 -5.75
C ARG A 42 -5.29 13.43 -5.94
N VAL A 43 -6.41 13.79 -5.30
CA VAL A 43 -7.69 13.08 -5.43
C VAL A 43 -8.43 13.60 -6.65
N GLU A 44 -9.01 12.69 -7.42
CA GLU A 44 -10.00 12.99 -8.44
C GLU A 44 -11.40 12.71 -7.89
N PRO A 45 -12.33 13.68 -8.00
CA PRO A 45 -13.65 13.55 -7.41
C PRO A 45 -14.48 12.50 -8.15
N ILE A 46 -14.92 11.47 -7.43
CA ILE A 46 -15.94 10.51 -7.85
C ILE A 46 -17.03 10.55 -6.76
N ASP A 47 -18.30 10.67 -7.15
CA ASP A 47 -19.46 10.64 -6.23
C ASP A 47 -20.21 9.29 -6.38
N PRO A 48 -19.83 8.25 -5.63
CA PRO A 48 -20.42 6.92 -5.74
C PRO A 48 -21.62 6.82 -4.80
N ARG A 49 -22.79 7.22 -5.29
CA ARG A 49 -24.03 6.97 -4.55
C ARG A 49 -24.37 5.48 -4.57
N ASP A 50 -24.25 4.81 -3.43
CA ASP A 50 -24.67 3.42 -3.24
C ASP A 50 -25.72 3.34 -2.10
N LEU A 51 -26.99 3.14 -2.48
CA LEU A 51 -28.15 3.22 -1.58
C LEU A 51 -28.23 2.10 -0.54
N LEU A 52 -27.40 1.05 -0.64
CA LEU A 52 -27.49 -0.15 0.20
C LEU A 52 -26.26 -0.41 1.09
N ARG A 53 -25.19 0.39 0.96
CA ARG A 53 -23.93 0.20 1.71
C ARG A 53 -23.59 1.33 2.69
N GLY A 54 -24.47 2.31 2.85
CA GLY A 54 -24.24 3.51 3.66
C GLY A 54 -23.37 4.56 2.94
N ASP A 55 -23.00 5.62 3.67
CA ASP A 55 -22.20 6.72 3.13
C ASP A 55 -20.71 6.36 3.09
N TYR A 56 -20.18 6.02 1.91
CA TYR A 56 -18.73 5.88 1.68
C TYR A 56 -18.33 6.67 0.43
N ILE A 57 -17.09 7.16 0.42
CA ILE A 57 -16.51 7.88 -0.72
C ILE A 57 -15.44 6.99 -1.36
N ILE A 58 -15.55 6.79 -2.68
CA ILE A 58 -14.48 6.19 -3.47
C ILE A 58 -13.54 7.32 -3.89
N LEU A 59 -12.31 7.26 -3.41
CA LEU A 59 -11.21 8.14 -3.79
C LEU A 59 -10.50 7.52 -4.99
N SER A 60 -10.45 8.26 -6.10
CA SER A 60 -9.53 7.97 -7.18
C SER A 60 -8.33 8.89 -7.05
N TYR A 61 -7.13 8.39 -7.33
CA TYR A 61 -5.89 9.17 -7.28
C TYR A 61 -5.28 9.27 -8.66
N ASP A 62 -4.45 10.30 -8.88
CA ASP A 62 -3.66 10.41 -10.12
C ASP A 62 -2.82 9.14 -10.38
N ILE A 63 -2.29 8.53 -9.32
CA ILE A 63 -1.53 7.28 -9.37
C ILE A 63 -2.38 6.04 -9.70
N SER A 64 -3.70 6.11 -9.51
CA SER A 64 -4.64 5.04 -9.87
C SER A 64 -4.86 4.94 -11.38
N ARG A 65 -4.33 5.89 -12.18
CA ARG A 65 -4.29 5.79 -13.64
C ARG A 65 -2.84 5.76 -14.07
N LEU A 66 -2.30 4.55 -14.22
CA LEU A 66 -0.90 4.33 -14.54
C LEU A 66 -0.72 4.06 -16.04
N PRO A 67 -0.09 4.96 -16.81
CA PRO A 67 0.29 4.68 -18.18
C PRO A 67 1.22 3.48 -18.26
N VAL A 68 0.90 2.53 -19.14
CA VAL A 68 1.69 1.29 -19.32
C VAL A 68 3.15 1.59 -19.64
N LYS A 69 3.42 2.68 -20.36
CA LYS A 69 4.78 3.18 -20.66
C LYS A 69 5.67 3.44 -19.43
N LEU A 70 5.11 3.59 -18.23
CA LEU A 70 5.87 3.77 -16.98
C LEU A 70 6.31 2.43 -16.39
N ILE A 71 5.74 1.31 -16.83
CA ILE A 71 6.07 -0.02 -16.35
C ILE A 71 7.31 -0.51 -17.08
N ALA A 72 8.42 -0.67 -16.35
CA ALA A 72 9.71 -0.92 -16.96
C ALA A 72 9.98 -2.39 -17.31
N ASN A 73 9.20 -3.34 -16.75
CA ASN A 73 9.48 -4.78 -16.84
C ASN A 73 8.38 -5.59 -17.54
N ILE A 74 7.69 -5.01 -18.52
CA ILE A 74 6.72 -5.76 -19.32
C ILE A 74 7.46 -6.75 -20.24
N PRO A 75 7.17 -8.07 -20.16
CA PRO A 75 7.77 -9.06 -21.06
C PRO A 75 7.40 -8.81 -22.53
N ALA A 76 8.35 -9.00 -23.44
CA ALA A 76 8.10 -8.84 -24.87
C ALA A 76 6.97 -9.77 -25.35
N GLY A 77 5.98 -9.21 -26.04
CA GLY A 77 4.80 -9.94 -26.54
C GLY A 77 3.68 -10.14 -25.51
N LYS A 78 3.83 -9.68 -24.27
CA LYS A 78 2.76 -9.72 -23.28
C LYS A 78 1.80 -8.54 -23.52
N LEU A 79 0.58 -8.87 -23.95
CA LEU A 79 -0.47 -7.88 -24.24
C LEU A 79 -1.50 -7.73 -23.12
N MET A 80 -1.57 -8.70 -22.20
CA MET A 80 -2.55 -8.72 -21.11
C MET A 80 -1.85 -8.81 -19.76
N SER A 81 -2.38 -8.15 -18.74
CA SER A 81 -1.91 -8.33 -17.35
C SER A 81 -2.35 -9.68 -16.78
N ASP A 82 -1.54 -10.19 -15.87
CA ASP A 82 -1.96 -11.27 -14.96
C ASP A 82 -2.39 -10.63 -13.63
N ASP A 83 -3.02 -11.41 -12.77
CA ASP A 83 -3.29 -11.03 -11.39
C ASP A 83 -1.96 -10.97 -10.60
N THR A 84 -1.45 -9.76 -10.35
CA THR A 84 -0.09 -9.59 -9.81
C THR A 84 0.10 -8.28 -9.03
N PRO A 85 0.94 -8.27 -7.98
CA PRO A 85 1.33 -7.02 -7.33
C PRO A 85 2.11 -6.12 -8.29
N ILE A 86 1.93 -4.81 -8.13
CA ILE A 86 2.71 -3.80 -8.83
C ILE A 86 3.33 -2.84 -7.82
N VAL A 87 4.59 -2.52 -8.01
CA VAL A 87 5.30 -1.49 -7.24
C VAL A 87 5.37 -0.24 -8.10
N VAL A 88 4.83 0.86 -7.59
CA VAL A 88 4.89 2.17 -8.25
C VAL A 88 5.79 3.09 -7.44
N ARG A 89 6.79 3.65 -8.10
CA ARG A 89 7.67 4.68 -7.53
C ARG A 89 7.03 6.04 -7.69
N LEU A 90 6.92 6.74 -6.58
CA LEU A 90 6.41 8.08 -6.48
C LEU A 90 7.54 9.06 -6.19
N ARG A 91 7.44 10.26 -6.77
CA ARG A 91 8.27 11.42 -6.42
C ARG A 91 7.41 12.64 -6.22
N GLN A 92 7.84 13.53 -5.33
CA GLN A 92 7.16 14.79 -5.08
C GLN A 92 7.43 15.76 -6.24
N GLY A 93 6.35 16.28 -6.83
CA GLY A 93 6.37 17.35 -7.81
C GLY A 93 6.59 18.73 -7.19
N ALA A 94 6.81 19.73 -8.04
CA ALA A 94 6.98 21.13 -7.61
C ALA A 94 5.72 21.73 -6.96
N ASP A 95 4.55 21.13 -7.23
CA ASP A 95 3.25 21.46 -6.64
C ASP A 95 3.03 20.83 -5.27
N GLY A 96 3.98 20.04 -4.77
CA GLY A 96 3.92 19.37 -3.48
C GLY A 96 3.18 18.03 -3.49
N TYR A 97 2.56 17.65 -4.62
CA TYR A 97 1.88 16.36 -4.78
C TYR A 97 2.85 15.28 -5.26
N TRP A 98 2.58 14.03 -4.86
CA TRP A 98 3.36 12.87 -5.26
C TRP A 98 2.77 12.26 -6.52
N GLY A 99 3.57 12.12 -7.56
CA GLY A 99 3.18 11.54 -8.85
C GLY A 99 3.98 10.28 -9.18
N ALA A 100 3.38 9.40 -9.99
CA ALA A 100 4.01 8.15 -10.43
C ALA A 100 5.10 8.41 -11.48
N THR A 101 6.30 7.86 -11.26
CA THR A 101 7.44 8.02 -12.18
C THR A 101 7.84 6.74 -12.89
N THR A 102 7.76 5.60 -12.21
CA THR A 102 8.15 4.30 -12.76
C THR A 102 7.41 3.20 -12.01
N ALA A 103 7.11 2.10 -12.67
CA ALA A 103 6.47 0.96 -12.05
C ALA A 103 7.11 -0.37 -12.48
N TRP A 104 6.91 -1.38 -11.65
CA TRP A 104 7.35 -2.75 -11.91
C TRP A 104 6.30 -3.74 -11.42
N PHE A 105 5.98 -4.75 -12.23
CA PHE A 105 5.27 -5.91 -11.72
C PHE A 105 6.17 -6.70 -10.76
N GLY A 106 5.61 -7.17 -9.64
CA GLY A 106 6.35 -7.87 -8.59
C GLY A 106 7.11 -6.92 -7.67
N GLN A 107 8.42 -6.80 -7.87
CA GLN A 107 9.30 -6.04 -6.97
C GLN A 107 10.11 -4.99 -7.75
N ALA A 108 10.34 -3.83 -7.15
CA ALA A 108 11.27 -2.85 -7.69
C ALA A 108 12.72 -3.38 -7.68
N PRO A 109 13.54 -3.06 -8.71
CA PRO A 109 14.90 -3.57 -8.84
C PRO A 109 15.87 -2.99 -7.79
N ALA A 110 15.55 -1.82 -7.24
CA ALA A 110 16.32 -1.17 -6.18
C ALA A 110 15.36 -0.45 -5.23
N PRO A 111 15.71 -0.29 -3.94
CA PRO A 111 14.91 0.48 -3.00
C PRO A 111 14.73 1.94 -3.46
N ALA A 112 13.62 2.56 -3.05
CA ALA A 112 13.42 3.99 -3.23
C ALA A 112 14.55 4.80 -2.56
N ALA A 113 15.05 5.81 -3.29
CA ALA A 113 15.96 6.80 -2.71
C ALA A 113 15.20 7.71 -1.72
N SER A 114 15.93 8.51 -0.93
CA SER A 114 15.33 9.38 0.11
C SER A 114 14.26 10.36 -0.40
N ASP A 115 14.36 10.78 -1.67
CA ASP A 115 13.43 11.68 -2.37
C ASP A 115 12.24 10.95 -3.01
N ALA A 116 12.26 9.61 -3.05
CA ALA A 116 11.23 8.78 -3.63
C ALA A 116 10.50 7.94 -2.56
N VAL A 117 9.36 7.38 -2.92
CA VAL A 117 8.64 6.36 -2.13
C VAL A 117 8.13 5.31 -3.09
N ASP A 118 8.20 4.05 -2.69
CA ASP A 118 7.56 2.96 -3.42
C ASP A 118 6.23 2.62 -2.74
N ILE A 119 5.14 2.61 -3.52
CA ILE A 119 3.82 2.15 -3.08
C ILE A 119 3.51 0.82 -3.77
N VAL A 120 3.02 -0.14 -3.00
CA VAL A 120 2.58 -1.45 -3.51
C VAL A 120 1.08 -1.36 -3.77
N GLY A 121 0.67 -1.74 -4.98
CA GLY A 121 -0.71 -1.97 -5.34
C GLY A 121 -0.88 -3.33 -5.99
N HIS A 122 -2.08 -3.59 -6.48
CA HIS A 122 -2.47 -4.83 -7.13
C HIS A 122 -3.12 -4.55 -8.48
N VAL A 123 -2.75 -5.33 -9.50
CA VAL A 123 -3.35 -5.24 -10.83
C VAL A 123 -4.07 -6.56 -11.08
N SER A 124 -5.36 -6.48 -11.41
CA SER A 124 -6.14 -7.65 -11.79
C SER A 124 -5.68 -8.22 -13.13
N GLU A 125 -6.06 -9.46 -13.43
CA GLU A 125 -5.87 -9.99 -14.78
C GLU A 125 -6.70 -9.24 -15.84
N GLY A 126 -6.24 -9.29 -17.10
CA GLY A 126 -7.04 -8.86 -18.27
C GLY A 126 -6.90 -7.39 -18.68
N TRP A 127 -5.99 -6.61 -18.09
CA TRP A 127 -5.70 -5.25 -18.57
C TRP A 127 -4.82 -5.26 -19.81
N ASP A 128 -5.13 -4.37 -20.77
CA ASP A 128 -4.29 -4.13 -21.95
C ASP A 128 -2.96 -3.47 -21.59
N LEU A 129 -1.86 -4.14 -21.90
CA LEU A 129 -0.46 -3.72 -21.70
C LEU A 129 0.19 -3.17 -22.97
N SER A 130 -0.58 -2.71 -23.95
CA SER A 130 -0.05 -1.95 -25.08
C SER A 130 0.44 -0.56 -24.65
N ALA A 131 1.46 -0.02 -25.33
CA ALA A 131 2.16 1.18 -24.85
C ALA A 131 1.29 2.45 -24.76
N ALA A 132 0.15 2.48 -25.44
CA ALA A 132 -0.77 3.62 -25.47
C ALA A 132 -1.90 3.52 -24.43
N THR A 133 -2.01 2.41 -23.69
CA THR A 133 -3.06 2.21 -22.70
C THR A 133 -2.62 2.64 -21.29
N THR A 134 -3.62 2.71 -20.42
CA THR A 134 -3.48 3.03 -19.00
C THR A 134 -4.14 1.89 -18.23
N ILE A 135 -3.51 1.46 -17.14
CA ILE A 135 -4.07 0.47 -16.23
C ILE A 135 -4.44 1.14 -14.90
N ALA A 136 -5.37 0.52 -14.16
CA ALA A 136 -5.78 1.00 -12.86
C ALA A 136 -5.39 0.00 -11.75
N PRO A 137 -4.23 0.19 -11.10
CA PRO A 137 -3.89 -0.56 -9.90
C PRO A 137 -4.75 -0.14 -8.71
N ASP A 138 -5.10 -1.11 -7.86
CA ASP A 138 -5.75 -0.89 -6.57
C ASP A 138 -4.69 -0.86 -5.46
N TYR A 139 -4.75 0.16 -4.60
CA TYR A 139 -3.80 0.38 -3.51
C TYR A 139 -4.39 0.09 -2.12
N GLY A 140 -5.67 -0.28 -2.04
CA GLY A 140 -6.40 -0.50 -0.79
C GLY A 140 -6.68 0.77 0.03
N ILE A 141 -6.49 1.96 -0.55
CA ILE A 141 -6.72 3.27 0.07
C ILE A 141 -7.83 4.08 -0.63
N GLU A 142 -8.52 3.46 -1.57
CA GLU A 142 -9.57 4.06 -2.40
C GLU A 142 -10.87 4.23 -1.62
N ARG A 143 -11.06 3.55 -0.49
CA ARG A 143 -12.32 3.55 0.25
C ARG A 143 -12.19 4.37 1.53
N PHE A 144 -12.92 5.48 1.59
CA PHE A 144 -13.06 6.29 2.80
C PHE A 144 -14.45 6.08 3.40
N TYR A 145 -14.50 5.65 4.65
CA TYR A 145 -15.73 5.45 5.41
C TYR A 145 -15.94 6.64 6.35
N LEU A 146 -17.15 7.22 6.33
CA LEU A 146 -17.52 8.37 7.16
C LEU A 146 -18.03 7.93 8.55
#